data_AF-I1MN70-F1
#
_entry.id   AF-I1MN70-F1
#
_cell.length_a   1.000
_cell.length_b   1.000
_cell.length_c   1.000
_cell.angle_alpha   90.00
_cell.angle_beta   90.00
_cell.angle_gamma   90.00
#
_symmetry.space_group_name_H-M   'P 1'
#
loop_
_entity.id
_entity.type
_entity.pdbx_description
1 polymer ?
#
loop_
_entity_poly.entity_id
_entity_poly.type
_entity_poly.pdbx_seq_one_letter_code
_entity_poly.pdbx_strand_id
1 'polypeptide(L)'
;MNGKEAWDFIKDFDKSELNNLLFDEFNVNYNALESIFRQGSYVLKIIVEDIVKHTNNDVPIKRRRSGFVEEINNETPEYVRSFEFDSKLMSSTWIVIHEFVKPNDDRTLNLMNLCAVVVLEKFWEDIVFAYGVSDEYSFILKKATNLYQRRANTIISAIVSFFTSTYVMRWKNFFPQSELKNPSSFDGRALCNSSTEILRDYLSWRQVDCHINNHYNSCFWKLVASRKSKRKAQNSLKGAQLEKKIEELAIDYNNLPVDTALIHQENGETPENYGKVIVGHIDIIGPTFWLEHPNILD
;
A
#
# COMPACT_ATOMS: atom_id res chain seq x y z
N MET A 1 -19.33 19.09 5.00
CA MET A 1 -17.91 18.69 5.05
C MET A 1 -17.54 18.01 3.76
N ASN A 2 -17.02 18.80 2.82
CA ASN A 2 -16.13 18.29 1.78
C ASN A 2 -14.75 17.95 2.39
N GLY A 3 -13.87 17.26 1.67
CA GLY A 3 -12.57 16.82 2.21
C GLY A 3 -11.68 17.96 2.74
N LYS A 4 -11.75 19.16 2.13
CA LYS A 4 -11.06 20.34 2.66
C LYS A 4 -11.73 20.88 3.93
N GLU A 5 -13.06 20.96 3.98
CA GLU A 5 -13.79 21.37 5.21
C GLU A 5 -13.55 20.40 6.38
N ALA A 6 -13.40 19.10 6.10
CA ALA A 6 -13.08 18.10 7.11
C ALA A 6 -11.64 18.24 7.61
N TRP A 7 -10.68 18.39 6.69
CA TRP A 7 -9.28 18.66 7.04
C TRP A 7 -9.14 19.99 7.80
N ASP A 8 -9.77 21.08 7.33
CA ASP A 8 -9.79 22.38 8.01
C ASP A 8 -10.47 22.36 9.40
N PHE A 9 -11.20 21.29 9.75
CA PHE A 9 -11.76 21.05 11.08
C PHE A 9 -10.85 20.19 11.98
N ILE A 10 -10.24 19.13 11.46
CA ILE A 10 -9.44 18.16 12.26
C ILE A 10 -7.92 18.39 12.24
N LYS A 11 -7.39 19.23 11.34
CA LYS A 11 -5.93 19.46 11.16
C LYS A 11 -5.20 19.93 12.42
N ASP A 12 -5.92 20.60 13.32
CA ASP A 12 -5.39 21.20 14.55
C ASP A 12 -5.69 20.33 15.80
N PHE A 13 -6.36 19.17 15.63
CA PHE A 13 -6.73 18.26 16.73
C PHE A 13 -5.58 17.29 17.05
N ASP A 14 -5.32 17.05 18.35
CA ASP A 14 -4.39 16.00 18.79
C ASP A 14 -5.01 14.57 18.78
N LYS A 15 -4.20 13.54 19.04
CA LYS A 15 -4.66 12.13 19.03
C LYS A 15 -5.69 11.82 20.13
N SER A 16 -5.71 12.58 21.22
CA SER A 16 -6.73 12.50 22.27
C SER A 16 -8.01 13.21 21.85
N GLU A 17 -7.93 14.39 21.23
CA GLU A 17 -9.08 15.11 20.68
C GLU A 17 -9.75 14.32 19.55
N LEU A 18 -8.97 13.68 18.67
CA LEU A 18 -9.49 12.74 17.67
C LEU A 18 -10.15 11.51 18.31
N ASN A 19 -9.56 10.93 19.37
CA ASN A 19 -10.15 9.79 20.09
C ASN A 19 -11.44 10.17 20.85
N ASN A 20 -11.50 11.36 21.44
CA ASN A 20 -12.68 11.88 22.12
C ASN A 20 -13.77 12.23 21.10
N LEU A 21 -13.42 12.83 19.96
CA LEU A 21 -14.34 13.04 18.84
C LEU A 21 -14.93 11.71 18.35
N LEU A 22 -14.09 10.67 18.18
CA LEU A 22 -14.54 9.30 17.85
C LEU A 22 -15.49 8.71 18.90
N PHE A 23 -15.26 8.96 20.20
CA PHE A 23 -16.12 8.46 21.27
C PHE A 23 -17.42 9.25 21.43
N ASP A 24 -17.36 10.58 21.48
CA ASP A 24 -18.49 11.45 21.83
C ASP A 24 -19.45 11.69 20.65
N GLU A 25 -18.94 11.91 19.43
CA GLU A 25 -19.78 12.15 18.24
C GLU A 25 -20.19 10.85 17.51
N PHE A 26 -19.41 9.76 17.65
CA PHE A 26 -19.61 8.53 16.88
C PHE A 26 -19.74 7.24 17.74
N ASN A 27 -19.64 7.32 19.08
CA ASN A 27 -19.68 6.18 20.00
C ASN A 27 -18.61 5.09 19.70
N VAL A 28 -17.51 5.47 19.03
CA VAL A 28 -16.38 4.60 18.70
C VAL A 28 -15.32 4.73 19.79
N ASN A 29 -15.27 3.76 20.71
CA ASN A 29 -14.11 3.60 21.58
C ASN A 29 -12.92 3.09 20.73
N TYR A 30 -12.08 4.02 20.25
CA TYR A 30 -10.88 3.71 19.48
C TYR A 30 -9.93 2.75 20.20
N ASN A 31 -9.95 2.63 21.52
CA ASN A 31 -9.07 1.69 22.21
C ASN A 31 -9.62 0.26 22.26
N ALA A 32 -10.89 0.04 21.89
CA ALA A 32 -11.58 -1.25 21.96
C ALA A 32 -11.68 -2.02 20.62
N LEU A 33 -11.31 -1.40 19.49
CA LEU A 33 -11.32 -2.07 18.18
C LEU A 33 -10.09 -3.01 18.06
N GLU A 34 -10.18 -4.02 17.19
CA GLU A 34 -9.02 -4.86 16.87
C GLU A 34 -7.88 -4.04 16.23
N SER A 35 -6.64 -4.51 16.34
CA SER A 35 -5.45 -3.82 15.80
C SER A 35 -5.60 -3.60 14.29
N ILE A 36 -5.95 -4.64 13.54
CA ILE A 36 -6.10 -4.70 12.07
C ILE A 36 -6.90 -3.55 11.42
N PHE A 37 -7.79 -2.87 12.15
CA PHE A 37 -8.61 -1.76 11.64
C PHE A 37 -8.14 -0.37 12.07
N ARG A 38 -7.42 -0.32 13.19
CA ARG A 38 -6.76 0.89 13.69
C ARG A 38 -5.36 1.06 13.11
N GLN A 39 -4.89 0.02 12.42
CA GLN A 39 -3.50 -0.27 12.10
C GLN A 39 -3.49 -1.24 10.85
N GLY A 40 -2.96 -0.90 9.64
CA GLY A 40 -2.97 -1.67 8.34
C GLY A 40 -1.58 -2.17 7.78
N SER A 41 -1.46 -3.18 6.86
CA SER A 41 -0.41 -4.27 6.86
C SER A 41 1.03 -3.97 7.36
N TYR A 42 1.70 -4.95 8.00
CA TYR A 42 3.10 -4.82 8.47
C TYR A 42 3.86 -6.13 8.27
N VAL A 43 5.04 -6.12 7.62
CA VAL A 43 5.61 -7.36 7.06
C VAL A 43 7.09 -7.64 7.33
N LEU A 44 7.40 -7.75 8.61
CA LEU A 44 8.70 -7.96 9.28
C LEU A 44 9.67 -9.01 8.68
N LYS A 45 10.47 -8.69 7.65
CA LYS A 45 11.38 -9.67 6.96
C LYS A 45 12.61 -10.15 7.76
N ILE A 46 12.44 -10.90 8.85
CA ILE A 46 13.45 -11.43 9.81
C ILE A 46 14.64 -12.21 9.21
N ILE A 47 15.86 -11.64 9.13
CA ILE A 47 17.12 -12.32 8.70
C ILE A 47 17.51 -13.42 9.70
N VAL A 48 17.15 -14.68 9.42
CA VAL A 48 17.40 -15.84 10.29
C VAL A 48 18.90 -16.20 10.37
N GLU A 49 19.27 -17.23 11.15
CA GLU A 49 20.57 -17.92 11.03
C GLU A 49 20.53 -19.09 10.04
N ASP A 50 21.47 -19.17 9.10
CA ASP A 50 21.77 -20.37 8.29
C ASP A 50 23.26 -20.71 8.46
N ILE A 51 23.64 -21.96 8.17
CA ILE A 51 25.05 -22.37 8.11
C ILE A 51 25.26 -23.11 6.79
N VAL A 52 25.91 -22.47 5.82
CA VAL A 52 26.11 -23.06 4.48
C VAL A 52 27.42 -23.85 4.39
N LYS A 53 28.41 -23.59 5.27
CA LYS A 53 29.69 -24.35 5.35
C LYS A 53 30.29 -24.29 6.75
N HIS A 54 31.18 -25.22 7.07
CA HIS A 54 32.19 -25.07 8.12
C HIS A 54 33.58 -24.89 7.50
N THR A 55 34.51 -24.29 8.25
CA THR A 55 35.95 -24.25 7.92
C THR A 55 36.65 -25.55 8.37
N ASN A 56 37.90 -25.73 7.96
CA ASN A 56 38.75 -26.85 8.41
C ASN A 56 39.02 -26.86 9.93
N ASN A 57 38.64 -25.81 10.65
CA ASN A 57 38.78 -25.67 12.11
C ASN A 57 37.38 -25.60 12.79
N ASP A 58 36.38 -26.26 12.21
CA ASP A 58 34.95 -26.31 12.61
C ASP A 58 34.18 -24.97 12.70
N VAL A 59 34.83 -23.82 12.53
CA VAL A 59 34.17 -22.50 12.56
C VAL A 59 33.11 -22.41 11.44
N PRO A 60 31.83 -22.09 11.73
CA PRO A 60 30.77 -21.99 10.72
C PRO A 60 30.90 -20.71 9.86
N ILE A 61 30.66 -20.84 8.56
CA ILE A 61 30.67 -19.77 7.56
C ILE A 61 29.23 -19.30 7.28
N LYS A 62 29.05 -17.96 7.23
CA LYS A 62 27.75 -17.28 7.25
C LYS A 62 27.72 -16.01 6.32
N ARG A 63 26.68 -15.73 5.50
CA ARG A 63 26.55 -14.65 4.42
C ARG A 63 25.15 -13.93 4.21
N ARG A 64 24.96 -12.61 4.45
CA ARG A 64 23.66 -11.85 4.26
C ARG A 64 23.16 -11.80 2.77
N ARG A 65 21.84 -11.63 2.51
CA ARG A 65 21.16 -12.06 1.23
C ARG A 65 20.15 -11.02 0.30
N SER A 66 20.51 -9.14 -1.08
CA SER A 66 20.10 -8.09 -2.16
C SER A 66 18.79 -7.82 -2.99
N GLY A 67 18.30 -6.60 -3.34
CA GLY A 67 18.29 -5.18 -2.83
C GLY A 67 17.58 -4.08 -3.72
N PHE A 68 17.13 -2.93 -3.13
CA PHE A 68 17.16 -1.49 -3.61
C PHE A 68 16.11 -0.78 -4.61
N VAL A 69 15.87 0.58 -4.53
CA VAL A 69 15.08 1.56 -5.41
C VAL A 69 15.36 3.11 -5.21
N GLU A 70 15.76 3.92 -6.22
CA GLU A 70 15.67 5.42 -6.20
C GLU A 70 15.60 6.10 -7.62
N GLU A 71 15.16 7.38 -7.70
CA GLU A 71 14.98 8.26 -8.90
C GLU A 71 15.13 9.76 -8.49
N ILE A 72 15.01 10.79 -9.36
CA ILE A 72 14.34 12.08 -8.98
C ILE A 72 14.03 13.11 -10.12
N ASN A 73 12.98 13.91 -9.85
CA ASN A 73 12.59 15.26 -10.35
C ASN A 73 11.79 15.50 -11.65
N ASN A 74 10.86 16.47 -11.54
CA ASN A 74 9.91 16.98 -12.54
C ASN A 74 9.99 18.52 -12.66
N GLU A 75 9.47 19.08 -13.75
CA GLU A 75 9.24 20.52 -13.95
C GLU A 75 7.72 20.89 -13.90
N THR A 76 7.35 22.12 -14.26
CA THR A 76 6.11 22.79 -13.79
C THR A 76 4.79 22.48 -14.54
N PRO A 77 3.61 22.69 -13.91
CA PRO A 77 2.38 22.00 -14.30
C PRO A 77 1.62 22.53 -15.53
N GLU A 78 1.69 23.82 -15.86
CA GLU A 78 0.80 24.43 -16.88
C GLU A 78 1.00 23.86 -18.29
N TYR A 79 2.24 23.50 -18.64
CA TYR A 79 2.60 22.91 -19.94
C TYR A 79 2.04 21.48 -20.11
N VAL A 80 1.90 20.74 -19.01
CA VAL A 80 1.61 19.29 -19.01
C VAL A 80 0.25 18.96 -19.66
N ARG A 81 -0.75 19.84 -19.52
CA ARG A 81 -2.08 19.65 -20.13
C ARG A 81 -2.06 19.57 -21.66
N SER A 82 -1.03 20.10 -22.31
CA SER A 82 -0.88 20.00 -23.78
C SER A 82 -0.46 18.60 -24.27
N PHE A 83 -0.13 17.68 -23.34
CA PHE A 83 0.24 16.29 -23.61
C PHE A 83 -0.85 15.29 -23.18
N GLU A 84 -2.05 15.75 -22.80
CA GLU A 84 -3.21 14.90 -22.52
C GLU A 84 -3.71 14.19 -23.80
N PHE A 85 -3.18 12.99 -24.06
CA PHE A 85 -3.54 12.18 -25.22
C PHE A 85 -4.87 11.43 -24.98
N ASP A 86 -5.97 12.00 -25.46
CA ASP A 86 -7.32 11.40 -25.46
C ASP A 86 -7.39 10.16 -26.40
N SER A 87 -6.91 9.02 -25.88
CA SER A 87 -6.85 7.73 -26.56
C SER A 87 -8.23 7.09 -26.71
N LYS A 88 -9.05 7.64 -27.61
CA LYS A 88 -10.37 7.10 -27.94
C LYS A 88 -10.27 5.66 -28.43
N LEU A 89 -10.78 4.75 -27.61
CA LEU A 89 -10.93 3.33 -27.96
C LEU A 89 -11.70 3.19 -29.27
N MET A 90 -11.26 2.27 -30.13
CA MET A 90 -11.84 2.11 -31.47
C MET A 90 -13.34 1.83 -31.39
N SER A 91 -14.14 2.67 -32.03
CA SER A 91 -15.59 2.51 -32.12
C SER A 91 -15.96 1.12 -32.64
N SER A 92 -17.01 0.51 -32.07
CA SER A 92 -17.48 -0.85 -32.39
C SER A 92 -16.54 -1.99 -31.97
N THR A 93 -15.65 -1.77 -31.01
CA THR A 93 -14.92 -2.87 -30.31
C THR A 93 -15.60 -3.29 -29.01
N TRP A 94 -15.40 -4.55 -28.61
CA TRP A 94 -15.88 -5.09 -27.34
C TRP A 94 -14.90 -4.74 -26.20
N ILE A 95 -15.27 -3.79 -25.34
CA ILE A 95 -14.51 -3.45 -24.14
C ILE A 95 -14.84 -4.47 -23.05
N VAL A 96 -13.87 -5.34 -22.70
CA VAL A 96 -14.03 -6.34 -21.65
C VAL A 96 -13.33 -5.88 -20.38
N ILE A 97 -14.13 -5.52 -19.37
CA ILE A 97 -13.66 -5.15 -18.03
C ILE A 97 -13.62 -6.42 -17.14
N HIS A 98 -12.66 -6.49 -16.23
CA HIS A 98 -12.60 -7.58 -15.23
C HIS A 98 -13.64 -7.38 -14.12
N GLU A 99 -14.39 -8.43 -13.79
CA GLU A 99 -15.43 -8.43 -12.76
C GLU A 99 -14.81 -8.63 -11.37
N PHE A 100 -14.37 -7.52 -10.79
CA PHE A 100 -13.95 -7.44 -9.39
C PHE A 100 -15.13 -7.19 -8.46
N VAL A 101 -15.09 -7.79 -7.27
CA VAL A 101 -15.98 -7.47 -6.13
C VAL A 101 -15.84 -5.98 -5.79
N LYS A 102 -16.93 -5.39 -5.26
CA LYS A 102 -16.98 -3.98 -4.88
C LYS A 102 -17.52 -3.78 -3.46
N PRO A 103 -16.94 -2.89 -2.63
CA PRO A 103 -15.93 -1.87 -2.99
C PRO A 103 -14.55 -2.42 -3.38
N ASN A 104 -14.09 -3.46 -2.68
CA ASN A 104 -12.75 -4.05 -2.85
C ASN A 104 -12.87 -5.55 -3.17
N ASP A 105 -11.78 -6.17 -3.63
CA ASP A 105 -11.73 -7.60 -3.97
C ASP A 105 -10.48 -8.25 -3.39
N ASP A 106 -10.65 -9.09 -2.37
CA ASP A 106 -9.56 -9.75 -1.65
C ASP A 106 -8.64 -10.57 -2.55
N ARG A 107 -9.15 -11.12 -3.66
CA ARG A 107 -8.34 -11.91 -4.60
C ARG A 107 -7.37 -11.03 -5.35
N THR A 108 -7.79 -9.80 -5.67
CA THR A 108 -6.95 -8.78 -6.30
C THR A 108 -5.94 -8.25 -5.30
N LEU A 109 -6.37 -7.88 -4.09
CA LEU A 109 -5.49 -7.34 -3.06
C LEU A 109 -4.44 -8.38 -2.62
N ASN A 110 -4.82 -9.62 -2.33
CA ASN A 110 -3.85 -10.66 -1.98
C ASN A 110 -2.91 -11.04 -3.14
N LEU A 111 -3.34 -10.88 -4.40
CA LEU A 111 -2.44 -11.00 -5.57
C LEU A 111 -1.46 -9.82 -5.65
N MET A 112 -1.90 -8.58 -5.43
CA MET A 112 -1.03 -7.39 -5.35
C MET A 112 -0.01 -7.54 -4.22
N ASN A 113 -0.47 -7.98 -3.04
CA ASN A 113 0.35 -8.23 -1.87
C ASN A 113 1.39 -9.33 -2.16
N LEU A 114 1.02 -10.42 -2.83
CA LEU A 114 1.99 -11.44 -3.27
C LEU A 114 3.02 -10.86 -4.26
N CYS A 115 2.61 -10.00 -5.19
CA CYS A 115 3.54 -9.36 -6.13
C CYS A 115 4.53 -8.45 -5.40
N ALA A 116 4.07 -7.70 -4.41
CA ALA A 116 4.92 -6.85 -3.57
C ALA A 116 5.86 -7.67 -2.65
N VAL A 117 5.37 -8.77 -2.05
CA VAL A 117 6.18 -9.76 -1.32
C VAL A 117 7.30 -10.30 -2.20
N VAL A 118 6.97 -10.74 -3.42
CA VAL A 118 7.92 -11.30 -4.39
C VAL A 118 8.93 -10.24 -4.87
N VAL A 119 8.54 -8.97 -4.97
CA VAL A 119 9.46 -7.83 -5.16
C VAL A 119 10.41 -7.68 -3.96
N LEU A 120 9.93 -7.67 -2.72
CA LEU A 120 10.79 -7.62 -1.51
C LEU A 120 11.73 -8.83 -1.40
N GLU A 121 11.30 -10.02 -1.82
CA GLU A 121 12.15 -11.22 -1.88
C GLU A 121 13.20 -11.17 -3.00
N LYS A 122 12.93 -10.43 -4.07
CA LYS A 122 13.86 -10.21 -5.19
C LYS A 122 14.84 -9.05 -4.93
N PHE A 123 14.46 -8.09 -4.08
CA PHE A 123 15.14 -6.79 -3.94
C PHE A 123 15.39 -6.40 -2.46
N TRP A 124 15.93 -7.30 -1.64
CA TRP A 124 15.98 -7.22 -0.16
C TRP A 124 17.05 -6.35 0.55
N GLU A 125 18.34 -6.27 0.14
CA GLU A 125 19.39 -5.48 0.87
C GLU A 125 18.90 -4.13 1.36
N ASP A 126 18.22 -3.38 0.49
CA ASP A 126 17.75 -2.03 0.78
C ASP A 126 16.24 -1.80 0.57
N ILE A 127 15.44 -2.65 -0.14
CA ILE A 127 13.97 -2.51 0.01
C ILE A 127 13.60 -2.99 1.40
N VAL A 128 13.47 -1.99 2.29
CA VAL A 128 13.17 -2.14 3.71
C VAL A 128 11.71 -1.98 4.01
N PHE A 129 10.94 -1.37 3.10
CA PHE A 129 9.53 -1.12 3.34
C PHE A 129 8.74 -1.04 2.02
N ALA A 130 7.44 -1.25 2.08
CA ALA A 130 6.52 -0.98 0.97
C ALA A 130 5.14 -0.58 1.52
N TYR A 131 4.27 -0.01 0.70
CA TYR A 131 2.91 0.36 1.11
C TYR A 131 1.92 0.30 -0.05
N GLY A 132 0.95 -0.61 0.02
CA GLY A 132 -0.05 -0.88 -1.01
C GLY A 132 -1.45 -0.46 -0.60
N VAL A 133 -2.18 0.13 -1.55
CA VAL A 133 -3.57 0.59 -1.42
C VAL A 133 -4.26 0.33 -2.76
N SER A 134 -5.48 -0.20 -2.74
CA SER A 134 -6.30 -0.42 -3.96
C SER A 134 -5.56 -1.17 -5.09
N ASP A 135 -5.07 -0.48 -6.11
CA ASP A 135 -4.35 -0.95 -7.28
C ASP A 135 -2.90 -0.43 -7.39
N GLU A 136 -2.38 0.25 -6.37
CA GLU A 136 -1.02 0.83 -6.31
C GLU A 136 -0.16 0.27 -5.18
N TYR A 137 1.18 0.39 -5.33
CA TYR A 137 2.17 -0.02 -4.34
C TYR A 137 3.39 0.91 -4.35
N SER A 138 3.72 1.48 -3.20
CA SER A 138 4.98 2.19 -2.93
C SER A 138 6.07 1.20 -2.50
N PHE A 139 7.32 1.38 -2.91
CA PHE A 139 8.48 0.61 -2.43
C PHE A 139 9.54 1.58 -1.92
N ILE A 140 10.03 1.34 -0.70
CA ILE A 140 10.71 2.30 0.17
C ILE A 140 12.05 1.73 0.65
N LEU A 141 13.03 2.62 0.87
CA LEU A 141 14.44 2.24 0.81
C LEU A 141 15.36 2.72 1.93
N LYS A 142 16.43 1.93 2.17
CA LYS A 142 17.64 2.43 2.82
C LYS A 142 18.28 3.51 1.94
N LYS A 143 18.60 4.63 2.58
CA LYS A 143 19.20 5.84 1.99
C LYS A 143 20.54 5.59 1.28
N ALA A 144 21.27 4.53 1.67
CA ALA A 144 22.62 4.18 1.24
C ALA A 144 22.72 3.47 -0.13
N THR A 145 21.60 3.25 -0.82
CA THR A 145 21.51 2.45 -2.06
C THR A 145 22.52 2.76 -3.17
N ASN A 146 22.93 1.70 -3.89
CA ASN A 146 23.66 1.79 -5.15
C ASN A 146 23.16 0.83 -6.26
N LEU A 147 21.93 0.27 -6.16
CA LEU A 147 21.41 -0.58 -7.23
C LEU A 147 21.32 0.16 -8.55
N TYR A 148 21.76 -0.51 -9.61
CA TYR A 148 21.78 0.05 -10.96
C TYR A 148 22.37 1.47 -11.01
N GLN A 149 23.27 1.81 -10.08
CA GLN A 149 23.88 3.14 -9.89
C GLN A 149 22.86 4.26 -9.57
N ARG A 150 21.82 3.94 -8.78
CA ARG A 150 20.67 4.82 -8.44
C ARG A 150 19.90 5.36 -9.66
N ARG A 151 20.00 4.67 -10.82
CA ARG A 151 19.38 5.11 -12.08
C ARG A 151 17.90 4.73 -12.17
N ALA A 152 17.05 5.45 -11.45
CA ALA A 152 15.70 5.85 -11.87
C ALA A 152 14.96 4.83 -12.77
N ASN A 153 14.95 5.08 -14.08
CA ASN A 153 14.30 4.29 -15.11
C ASN A 153 14.67 2.79 -15.08
N THR A 154 15.92 2.45 -14.72
CA THR A 154 16.40 1.05 -14.62
C THR A 154 15.74 0.34 -13.44
N ILE A 155 15.66 1.05 -12.32
CA ILE A 155 15.10 0.58 -11.06
C ILE A 155 13.59 0.36 -11.21
N ILE A 156 12.88 1.35 -11.75
CA ILE A 156 11.44 1.27 -11.99
C ILE A 156 11.15 0.14 -12.98
N SER A 157 11.86 0.07 -14.11
CA SER A 157 11.67 -1.01 -15.08
C SER A 157 11.88 -2.39 -14.47
N ALA A 158 12.84 -2.55 -13.55
CA ALA A 158 13.09 -3.81 -12.87
C ALA A 158 11.97 -4.21 -11.90
N ILE A 159 11.43 -3.28 -11.10
CA ILE A 159 10.29 -3.58 -10.21
C ILE A 159 9.01 -3.77 -11.00
N VAL A 160 8.66 -2.83 -11.89
CA VAL A 160 7.41 -2.87 -12.67
C VAL A 160 7.34 -4.14 -13.50
N SER A 161 8.43 -4.56 -14.16
CA SER A 161 8.44 -5.81 -14.92
C SER A 161 8.35 -7.04 -14.01
N PHE A 162 8.96 -7.05 -12.82
CA PHE A 162 8.89 -8.18 -11.89
C PHE A 162 7.54 -8.30 -11.20
N PHE A 163 6.93 -7.17 -10.84
CA PHE A 163 5.57 -7.08 -10.28
C PHE A 163 4.53 -7.50 -11.34
N THR A 164 4.60 -6.93 -12.56
CA THR A 164 3.69 -7.27 -13.66
C THR A 164 3.78 -8.75 -14.05
N SER A 165 5.00 -9.28 -14.24
CA SER A 165 5.18 -10.69 -14.57
C SER A 165 4.72 -11.61 -13.43
N THR A 166 4.96 -11.26 -12.17
CA THR A 166 4.40 -11.99 -11.02
C THR A 166 2.87 -11.96 -11.01
N TYR A 167 2.25 -10.82 -11.28
CA TYR A 167 0.79 -10.68 -11.34
C TYR A 167 0.18 -11.63 -12.37
N VAL A 168 0.74 -11.64 -13.58
CA VAL A 168 0.32 -12.52 -14.68
C VAL A 168 0.57 -14.00 -14.33
N MET A 169 1.77 -14.35 -13.83
CA MET A 169 2.14 -15.73 -13.49
C MET A 169 1.39 -16.31 -12.28
N ARG A 170 0.97 -15.46 -11.34
CA ARG A 170 0.28 -15.87 -10.10
C ARG A 170 -1.24 -15.68 -10.16
N TRP A 171 -1.78 -15.03 -11.19
CA TRP A 171 -3.21 -14.81 -11.40
C TRP A 171 -4.08 -16.04 -11.07
N LYS A 172 -3.71 -17.22 -11.61
CA LYS A 172 -4.45 -18.48 -11.41
C LYS A 172 -4.49 -19.00 -9.97
N ASN A 173 -3.61 -18.55 -9.09
CA ASN A 173 -3.65 -18.91 -7.67
C ASN A 173 -4.84 -18.27 -6.94
N PHE A 174 -5.25 -17.06 -7.37
CA PHE A 174 -6.33 -16.28 -6.76
C PHE A 174 -7.63 -16.30 -7.60
N PHE A 175 -7.47 -16.52 -8.92
CA PHE A 175 -8.55 -16.56 -9.90
C PHE A 175 -8.54 -17.88 -10.70
N PRO A 176 -8.63 -19.07 -10.06
CA PRO A 176 -8.52 -20.35 -10.74
C PRO A 176 -9.54 -20.52 -11.89
N GLN A 177 -10.78 -20.09 -11.66
CA GLN A 177 -11.91 -20.20 -12.59
C GLN A 177 -12.04 -19.01 -13.58
N SER A 178 -11.07 -18.10 -13.64
CA SER A 178 -11.10 -16.95 -14.56
C SER A 178 -9.79 -16.85 -15.34
N GLU A 179 -9.86 -16.59 -16.64
CA GLU A 179 -8.67 -16.24 -17.42
C GLU A 179 -8.33 -14.76 -17.29
N LEU A 180 -7.04 -14.45 -17.36
CA LEU A 180 -6.58 -13.07 -17.52
C LEU A 180 -6.85 -12.66 -18.98
N LYS A 181 -7.89 -11.83 -19.19
CA LYS A 181 -8.45 -11.59 -20.53
C LYS A 181 -7.63 -10.57 -21.35
N ASN A 182 -6.98 -9.66 -20.65
CA ASN A 182 -6.06 -8.66 -21.19
C ASN A 182 -4.77 -8.69 -20.34
N PRO A 183 -3.58 -8.42 -20.90
CA PRO A 183 -2.37 -8.31 -20.10
C PRO A 183 -2.51 -7.15 -19.10
N SER A 184 -2.37 -7.46 -17.81
CA SER A 184 -2.17 -6.43 -16.79
C SER A 184 -0.87 -5.67 -17.03
N SER A 185 -0.86 -4.37 -16.73
CA SER A 185 0.32 -3.52 -16.74
C SER A 185 0.25 -2.56 -15.57
N PHE A 186 1.38 -2.35 -14.91
CA PHE A 186 1.55 -1.31 -13.90
C PHE A 186 2.45 -0.20 -14.47
N ASP A 187 2.22 1.04 -14.08
CA ASP A 187 3.16 2.13 -14.27
C ASP A 187 4.14 2.19 -13.08
N GLY A 188 4.97 3.24 -13.04
CA GLY A 188 5.90 3.42 -11.93
C GLY A 188 6.59 4.78 -12.00
N ARG A 189 6.84 5.31 -10.80
CA ARG A 189 7.55 6.56 -10.49
C ARG A 189 8.28 6.34 -9.17
N ALA A 190 9.40 7.01 -8.95
CA ALA A 190 10.07 7.00 -7.67
C ALA A 190 10.36 8.43 -7.18
N LEU A 191 10.42 8.55 -5.86
CA LEU A 191 10.39 9.79 -5.10
C LEU A 191 11.44 9.66 -4.00
N CYS A 192 12.40 10.58 -3.91
CA CYS A 192 13.36 10.58 -2.82
C CYS A 192 13.03 11.68 -1.82
N ASN A 193 12.69 11.24 -0.61
CA ASN A 193 12.45 12.12 0.52
C ASN A 193 13.79 12.41 1.20
N SER A 194 14.16 13.70 1.35
CA SER A 194 15.50 14.08 1.83
C SER A 194 15.79 13.67 3.29
N SER A 195 14.74 13.44 4.07
CA SER A 195 14.82 13.01 5.46
C SER A 195 13.75 11.96 5.81
N THR A 196 13.95 11.30 6.94
CA THR A 196 13.09 10.21 7.43
C THR A 196 11.70 10.72 7.84
N GLU A 197 11.61 11.98 8.28
CA GLU A 197 10.36 12.67 8.61
C GLU A 197 9.48 12.82 7.37
N ILE A 198 10.02 13.39 6.28
CA ILE A 198 9.28 13.59 5.01
C ILE A 198 8.82 12.25 4.42
N LEU A 199 9.59 11.18 4.63
CA LEU A 199 9.20 9.84 4.23
C LEU A 199 8.05 9.27 5.09
N ARG A 200 8.04 9.54 6.40
CA ARG A 200 6.90 9.19 7.27
C ARG A 200 5.66 10.02 6.93
N ASP A 201 5.81 11.31 6.60
CA ASP A 201 4.71 12.18 6.16
C ASP A 201 4.10 11.67 4.84
N TYR A 202 4.93 11.26 3.88
CA TYR A 202 4.47 10.63 2.63
C TYR A 202 3.65 9.37 2.89
N LEU A 203 4.16 8.46 3.73
CA LEU A 203 3.48 7.21 4.05
C LEU A 203 2.18 7.44 4.84
N SER A 204 2.20 8.40 5.77
CA SER A 204 1.01 8.85 6.51
C SER A 204 -0.06 9.39 5.56
N TRP A 205 0.33 10.21 4.58
CA TRP A 205 -0.58 10.72 3.56
C TRP A 205 -1.18 9.60 2.70
N ARG A 206 -0.40 8.58 2.31
CA ARG A 206 -0.93 7.42 1.58
C ARG A 206 -1.96 6.63 2.43
N GLN A 207 -1.76 6.51 3.74
CA GLN A 207 -2.72 5.84 4.64
C GLN A 207 -3.99 6.66 4.87
N VAL A 208 -3.88 7.98 5.07
CA VAL A 208 -5.05 8.89 5.14
C VAL A 208 -5.89 8.83 3.85
N ASP A 209 -5.25 8.82 2.69
CA ASP A 209 -5.92 8.68 1.40
C ASP A 209 -6.62 7.31 1.24
N CYS A 210 -6.03 6.22 1.73
CA CYS A 210 -6.72 4.92 1.82
C CYS A 210 -8.03 5.02 2.63
N HIS A 211 -7.98 5.53 3.86
CA HIS A 211 -9.16 5.64 4.72
C HIS A 211 -10.28 6.46 4.03
N ILE A 212 -9.95 7.60 3.42
CA ILE A 212 -10.91 8.45 2.70
C ILE A 212 -11.52 7.71 1.49
N ASN A 213 -10.69 7.11 0.65
CA ASN A 213 -11.15 6.42 -0.56
C ASN A 213 -11.96 5.17 -0.23
N ASN A 214 -11.60 4.43 0.82
CA ASN A 214 -12.33 3.24 1.25
C ASN A 214 -13.67 3.62 1.90
N HIS A 215 -13.72 4.63 2.79
CA HIS A 215 -14.97 5.20 3.31
C HIS A 215 -15.92 5.61 2.16
N TYR A 216 -15.41 6.33 1.15
CA TYR A 216 -16.19 6.77 0.00
C TYR A 216 -16.72 5.60 -0.84
N ASN A 217 -15.85 4.68 -1.24
CA ASN A 217 -16.20 3.54 -2.08
C ASN A 217 -17.21 2.62 -1.40
N SER A 218 -17.04 2.36 -0.10
CA SER A 218 -17.96 1.56 0.71
C SER A 218 -19.38 2.13 0.67
N CYS A 219 -19.51 3.43 0.97
CA CYS A 219 -20.77 4.16 0.88
C CYS A 219 -21.35 4.11 -0.54
N PHE A 220 -20.52 4.39 -1.55
CA PHE A 220 -20.94 4.45 -2.95
C PHE A 220 -21.50 3.11 -3.44
N TRP A 221 -20.82 1.99 -3.17
CA TRP A 221 -21.25 0.68 -3.64
C TRP A 221 -22.44 0.12 -2.84
N LYS A 222 -22.59 0.44 -1.54
CA LYS A 222 -23.82 0.13 -0.78
C LYS A 222 -25.03 0.95 -1.28
N LEU A 223 -24.82 2.20 -1.70
CA LEU A 223 -25.84 3.02 -2.37
C LEU A 223 -26.24 2.43 -3.74
N VAL A 224 -25.29 1.92 -4.52
CA VAL A 224 -25.56 1.25 -5.80
C VAL A 224 -26.29 -0.08 -5.60
N ALA A 225 -25.89 -0.89 -4.62
CA ALA A 225 -26.56 -2.15 -4.25
C ALA A 225 -28.01 -1.93 -3.80
N SER A 226 -28.28 -0.83 -3.08
CA SER A 226 -29.64 -0.37 -2.72
C SER A 226 -30.40 0.31 -3.88
N ARG A 227 -30.07 -0.06 -5.14
CA ARG A 227 -30.73 0.33 -6.39
C ARG A 227 -30.66 1.83 -6.75
N LYS A 228 -29.83 2.64 -6.09
CA LYS A 228 -29.55 4.02 -6.58
C LYS A 228 -28.62 3.92 -7.79
N SER A 229 -28.90 4.68 -8.86
CA SER A 229 -27.97 4.75 -9.99
C SER A 229 -26.64 5.39 -9.56
N LYS A 230 -25.53 5.05 -10.22
CA LYS A 230 -24.18 5.59 -9.91
C LYS A 230 -24.17 7.12 -9.73
N ARG A 231 -24.87 7.86 -10.61
CA ARG A 231 -25.04 9.33 -10.50
C ARG A 231 -25.83 9.77 -9.26
N LYS A 232 -26.87 9.02 -8.85
CA LYS A 232 -27.61 9.29 -7.59
C LYS A 232 -26.77 8.95 -6.36
N ALA A 233 -25.97 7.88 -6.40
CA ALA A 233 -25.03 7.53 -5.32
C ALA A 233 -23.96 8.62 -5.15
N GLN A 234 -23.27 9.00 -6.23
CA GLN A 234 -22.26 10.06 -6.25
C GLN A 234 -22.81 11.40 -5.72
N ASN A 235 -23.98 11.82 -6.20
CA ASN A 235 -24.64 13.04 -5.72
C ASN A 235 -25.04 12.96 -4.23
N SER A 236 -25.39 11.76 -3.73
CA SER A 236 -25.77 11.53 -2.33
C SER A 236 -24.58 11.51 -1.35
N LEU A 237 -23.34 11.51 -1.86
CA LEU A 237 -22.10 11.58 -1.07
C LEU A 237 -21.35 12.91 -1.21
N LYS A 238 -21.72 13.75 -2.19
CA LYS A 238 -21.03 15.02 -2.46
C LYS A 238 -21.20 16.00 -1.28
N GLY A 239 -20.16 16.14 -0.46
CA GLY A 239 -20.13 17.01 0.72
C GLY A 239 -20.76 16.43 2.00
N ALA A 240 -21.15 15.14 1.95
CA ALA A 240 -21.64 14.40 3.11
C ALA A 240 -20.46 14.01 4.02
N GLN A 241 -20.67 14.01 5.34
CA GLN A 241 -19.78 13.31 6.28
C GLN A 241 -19.88 11.80 6.00
N LEU A 242 -18.75 11.14 5.81
CA LEU A 242 -18.72 9.76 5.33
C LEU A 242 -18.97 8.75 6.46
N GLU A 243 -18.57 9.04 7.69
CA GLU A 243 -18.87 8.22 8.88
C GLU A 243 -20.39 8.06 9.04
N LYS A 244 -21.12 9.17 9.03
CA LYS A 244 -22.60 9.20 9.09
C LYS A 244 -23.27 8.50 7.91
N LYS A 245 -22.56 8.29 6.79
CA LYS A 245 -23.04 7.46 5.67
C LYS A 245 -22.68 5.97 5.82
N ILE A 246 -21.60 5.63 6.51
CA ILE A 246 -21.31 4.24 6.93
C ILE A 246 -22.41 3.78 7.90
N GLU A 247 -22.75 4.62 8.88
CA GLU A 247 -23.87 4.42 9.83
C GLU A 247 -25.23 4.29 9.12
N GLU A 248 -25.66 5.33 8.37
CA GLU A 248 -26.96 5.37 7.67
C GLU A 248 -27.20 4.14 6.78
N LEU A 249 -26.12 3.63 6.17
CA LEU A 249 -26.18 2.53 5.22
C LEU A 249 -25.91 1.17 5.89
N ALA A 250 -25.77 1.11 7.22
CA ALA A 250 -25.39 -0.07 8.00
C ALA A 250 -24.22 -0.84 7.34
N ILE A 251 -23.15 -0.11 7.03
CA ILE A 251 -21.92 -0.66 6.45
C ILE A 251 -21.05 -1.15 7.59
N ASP A 252 -20.88 -2.46 7.67
CA ASP A 252 -19.86 -3.07 8.50
C ASP A 252 -18.49 -2.82 7.83
N TYR A 253 -17.91 -1.67 8.14
CA TYR A 253 -16.65 -1.20 7.55
C TYR A 253 -15.44 -2.04 8.03
N ASN A 254 -15.55 -2.68 9.19
CA ASN A 254 -14.54 -3.60 9.70
C ASN A 254 -14.50 -4.91 8.88
N ASN A 255 -15.62 -5.31 8.25
CA ASN A 255 -15.64 -6.44 7.31
C ASN A 255 -15.31 -6.04 5.86
N LEU A 256 -14.55 -4.95 5.64
CA LEU A 256 -14.09 -4.52 4.32
C LEU A 256 -12.56 -4.58 4.19
N PRO A 257 -12.01 -4.99 3.02
CA PRO A 257 -10.57 -5.09 2.83
C PRO A 257 -9.85 -3.73 2.93
N VAL A 258 -8.65 -3.72 3.50
CA VAL A 258 -7.87 -2.50 3.84
C VAL A 258 -6.45 -2.52 3.25
N ASP A 259 -5.65 -1.51 3.58
CA ASP A 259 -4.30 -1.24 3.10
C ASP A 259 -3.22 -2.23 3.58
N THR A 260 -2.09 -2.25 2.87
CA THR A 260 -1.02 -3.22 3.10
C THR A 260 0.41 -2.63 3.06
N ALA A 261 0.98 -2.22 4.21
CA ALA A 261 2.43 -1.99 4.31
C ALA A 261 3.26 -3.29 4.40
N LEU A 262 4.52 -3.26 3.95
CA LEU A 262 5.49 -4.36 4.08
C LEU A 262 6.82 -3.87 4.65
N ILE A 263 7.68 -4.73 5.23
CA ILE A 263 8.86 -4.33 6.04
C ILE A 263 10.08 -5.25 5.76
N HIS A 264 11.28 -4.85 6.23
CA HIS A 264 12.44 -5.72 6.44
C HIS A 264 13.00 -5.65 7.87
N GLN A 265 13.42 -6.79 8.45
CA GLN A 265 14.06 -6.85 9.78
C GLN A 265 15.34 -7.69 9.77
N GLU A 266 16.44 -7.20 10.33
CA GLU A 266 17.66 -8.02 10.49
C GLU A 266 17.66 -8.71 11.86
N ASN A 267 17.76 -10.05 11.95
CA ASN A 267 18.07 -10.69 13.23
C ASN A 267 19.60 -10.63 13.43
N GLY A 268 20.03 -10.42 14.67
CA GLY A 268 21.39 -9.97 14.98
C GLY A 268 22.51 -11.01 14.88
N GLU A 269 22.22 -12.26 14.53
CA GLU A 269 23.11 -13.40 14.84
C GLU A 269 24.01 -13.83 13.66
N THR A 270 23.48 -14.25 12.51
CA THR A 270 24.30 -14.54 11.31
C THR A 270 24.39 -13.36 10.36
N PRO A 271 25.27 -13.51 9.36
CA PRO A 271 24.88 -13.17 7.99
C PRO A 271 24.02 -14.20 7.19
N GLU A 272 24.22 -15.53 7.16
CA GLU A 272 23.74 -16.44 6.06
C GLU A 272 22.27 -16.40 5.60
N ASN A 273 21.28 -16.22 6.48
CA ASN A 273 19.91 -16.53 6.07
C ASN A 273 19.20 -15.37 5.34
N TYR A 274 18.18 -15.74 4.58
CA TYR A 274 17.28 -14.79 3.94
C TYR A 274 16.28 -14.30 4.98
N GLY A 275 15.94 -13.01 4.94
CA GLY A 275 14.86 -12.52 5.77
C GLY A 275 13.49 -13.05 5.32
N LYS A 276 12.53 -13.30 6.25
CA LYS A 276 11.19 -13.84 5.94
C LYS A 276 10.04 -12.85 6.09
N VAL A 277 9.48 -12.41 4.97
CA VAL A 277 8.35 -11.48 4.78
C VAL A 277 7.06 -12.06 5.44
N ILE A 278 6.43 -11.44 6.46
CA ILE A 278 5.30 -11.99 7.28
C ILE A 278 4.02 -11.13 7.24
N VAL A 279 2.84 -11.60 6.82
CA VAL A 279 1.64 -10.72 6.81
C VAL A 279 1.22 -10.25 8.21
N GLY A 280 0.95 -8.94 8.37
CA GLY A 280 0.44 -8.25 9.59
C GLY A 280 -0.57 -7.14 9.25
N HIS A 281 -0.88 -6.20 10.16
CA HIS A 281 -1.62 -4.92 9.97
C HIS A 281 -1.31 -3.90 11.11
N ILE A 282 -0.73 -2.71 10.78
CA ILE A 282 -0.19 -1.65 11.68
C ILE A 282 -0.40 -0.13 11.29
N ASP A 283 -0.42 0.80 12.25
CA ASP A 283 -0.69 2.24 12.07
C ASP A 283 0.63 2.95 11.75
N ILE A 284 0.80 3.42 10.51
CA ILE A 284 2.06 4.05 10.06
C ILE A 284 2.00 5.57 10.08
N ILE A 285 0.86 6.15 10.46
CA ILE A 285 0.70 7.58 10.81
C ILE A 285 1.17 7.80 12.25
N GLY A 286 0.78 6.91 13.16
CA GLY A 286 1.14 6.97 14.56
C GLY A 286 2.61 6.65 14.85
N PRO A 287 3.20 7.19 15.93
CA PRO A 287 4.60 6.92 16.29
C PRO A 287 4.83 5.48 16.77
N THR A 288 3.78 4.76 17.19
CA THR A 288 3.86 3.40 17.75
C THR A 288 4.61 2.44 16.84
N PHE A 289 4.23 2.36 15.56
CA PHE A 289 4.89 1.51 14.57
C PHE A 289 6.38 1.84 14.41
N TRP A 290 6.70 3.14 14.31
CA TRP A 290 8.06 3.63 14.12
C TRP A 290 8.95 3.47 15.37
N LEU A 291 8.35 3.36 16.56
CA LEU A 291 9.04 3.07 17.82
C LEU A 291 9.23 1.56 18.06
N GLU A 292 8.31 0.72 17.58
CA GLU A 292 8.44 -0.74 17.61
C GLU A 292 9.46 -1.25 16.57
N HIS A 293 9.71 -0.46 15.52
CA HIS A 293 10.66 -0.79 14.46
C HIS A 293 11.53 0.41 14.03
N PRO A 294 12.44 0.90 14.90
CA PRO A 294 13.28 2.08 14.61
C PRO A 294 14.11 1.89 13.32
N ASN A 295 14.82 0.76 13.22
CA ASN A 295 15.77 0.44 12.17
C ASN A 295 15.18 0.25 10.75
N ILE A 296 13.90 0.54 10.49
CA ILE A 296 13.32 0.45 9.14
C ILE A 296 13.85 1.57 8.23
N LEU A 297 14.07 2.76 8.78
CA LEU A 297 14.37 3.99 8.01
C LEU A 297 15.72 4.64 8.38
N ASP A 298 16.63 3.84 8.95
CA ASP A 298 18.01 4.20 9.29
C ASP A 298 19.01 3.71 8.20
#